data_AF-A0A943GY41-F1
#
_entry.id   AF-A0A943GY41-F1
#
_cell.length_a   1.000
_cell.length_b   1.000
_cell.length_c   1.000
_cell.angle_alpha   90.00
_cell.angle_beta   90.00
_cell.angle_gamma   90.00
#
_symmetry.space_group_name_H-M   'P 1'
#
loop_
_entity.id
_entity.type
_entity.pdbx_description
1 polymer ?
#
loop_
_entity_poly.entity_id
_entity_poly.type
_entity_poly.pdbx_seq_one_letter_code
_entity_poly.pdbx_strand_id
1 'polypeptide(L)'
;MEEDIIVADENFRIASETIRNYGEFLSFHLGVYEWVLKQVANSAIQDERITERMWNILGNLKGIKETIKNAAEIIGQHSTSFVEAIDEADKFLYGNR
;
A
#
# COMPACT_ATOMS: atom_id res chain seq x y z
N MET A 1 -8.58 20.31 24.18
CA MET A 1 -9.72 19.88 23.33
C MET A 1 -9.49 20.25 21.87
N GLU A 2 -9.44 21.54 21.48
CA GLU A 2 -9.08 21.92 20.09
C GLU A 2 -7.67 21.43 19.68
N GLU A 3 -6.65 21.62 20.52
CA GLU A 3 -5.28 21.13 20.23
C GLU A 3 -5.21 19.59 20.10
N ASP A 4 -6.00 18.85 20.89
CA ASP A 4 -5.97 17.37 20.89
C ASP A 4 -6.58 16.78 19.60
N ILE A 5 -7.60 17.44 19.04
CA ILE A 5 -8.26 17.04 17.80
C ILE A 5 -7.34 17.32 16.60
N ILE A 6 -6.75 18.52 16.52
CA ILE A 6 -5.82 18.88 15.43
C ILE A 6 -4.60 17.94 15.40
N VAL A 7 -4.07 17.58 16.56
CA VAL A 7 -2.95 16.62 16.65
C VAL A 7 -3.38 15.21 16.23
N ALA A 8 -4.61 14.79 16.53
CA ALA A 8 -5.13 13.51 16.09
C ALA A 8 -5.32 13.45 14.57
N ASP A 9 -5.87 14.49 13.95
CA ASP A 9 -6.08 14.57 12.50
C ASP A 9 -4.75 14.52 11.73
N GLU A 10 -3.75 15.26 12.19
CA GLU A 10 -2.42 15.23 11.59
C GLU A 10 -1.78 13.83 11.72
N ASN A 11 -1.95 13.17 12.87
CA ASN A 11 -1.45 11.80 13.06
C ASN A 11 -2.14 10.79 12.12
N PHE A 12 -3.45 10.89 11.92
CA PHE A 12 -4.18 10.03 10.99
C PHE A 12 -3.77 10.28 9.54
N ARG A 13 -3.56 11.55 9.17
CA ARG A 13 -3.07 11.94 7.84
C ARG A 13 -1.67 11.38 7.57
N ILE A 14 -0.74 11.57 8.50
CA ILE A 14 0.63 11.02 8.41
C ILE A 14 0.60 9.49 8.32
N ALA A 15 -0.22 8.82 9.13
CA ALA A 15 -0.35 7.37 9.08
C ALA A 15 -0.89 6.88 7.73
N SER A 16 -1.90 7.57 7.16
CA SER A 16 -2.45 7.27 5.83
C SER A 16 -1.41 7.36 4.73
N GLU A 17 -0.68 8.49 4.66
CA GLU A 17 0.38 8.71 3.69
C GLU A 17 1.50 7.67 3.85
N THR A 18 1.86 7.35 5.09
CA THR A 18 2.87 6.33 5.41
C THR A 18 2.46 4.96 4.87
N ILE A 19 1.21 4.54 5.10
CA ILE A 19 0.69 3.24 4.64
C ILE A 19 0.70 3.16 3.11
N ARG A 20 0.24 4.19 2.40
CA ARG A 20 0.29 4.27 0.94
C ARG A 20 1.73 4.14 0.43
N ASN A 21 2.65 4.95 0.98
CA ASN A 21 4.05 4.95 0.59
C ASN A 21 4.71 3.58 0.80
N TYR A 22 4.43 2.90 1.93
CA TYR A 22 4.92 1.54 2.15
C TYR A 22 4.32 0.53 1.17
N GLY A 23 3.04 0.67 0.83
CA GLY A 23 2.38 -0.17 -0.19
C GLY A 23 3.03 -0.03 -1.56
N GLU A 24 3.33 1.21 -1.99
CA GLU A 24 4.05 1.48 -3.23
C GLU A 24 5.47 0.91 -3.21
N PHE A 25 6.22 1.17 -2.13
CA PHE A 25 7.57 0.66 -1.94
C PHE A 25 7.62 -0.87 -2.06
N LEU A 26 6.76 -1.58 -1.33
CA LEU A 26 6.70 -3.04 -1.38
C LEU A 26 6.28 -3.55 -2.77
N SER A 27 5.29 -2.92 -3.40
CA SER A 27 4.84 -3.28 -4.75
C SER A 27 5.96 -3.12 -5.78
N PHE A 28 6.75 -2.05 -5.67
CA PHE A 28 7.91 -1.81 -6.52
C PHE A 28 8.97 -2.90 -6.36
N HIS A 29 9.39 -3.18 -5.12
CA HIS A 29 10.44 -4.18 -4.86
C HIS A 29 10.02 -5.60 -5.26
N LEU A 30 8.75 -5.96 -5.06
CA LEU A 30 8.22 -7.23 -5.58
C LEU A 30 8.23 -7.28 -7.11
N GLY A 31 7.95 -6.17 -7.79
CA GLY A 31 8.07 -6.07 -9.24
C GLY A 31 9.50 -6.25 -9.75
N VAL A 32 10.49 -5.72 -9.04
CA VAL A 32 11.91 -5.93 -9.36
C VAL A 32 12.28 -7.41 -9.19
N TYR A 33 11.84 -8.04 -8.09
CA TYR A 33 12.09 -9.45 -7.84
C TYR A 33 11.44 -10.36 -8.90
N GLU A 34 10.18 -10.07 -9.27
CA GLU A 34 9.46 -10.74 -10.37
C GLU A 34 10.26 -10.63 -11.67
N TRP A 35 10.76 -9.44 -12.00
CA TRP A 35 11.55 -9.23 -13.21
C TRP A 35 12.84 -10.08 -13.23
N VAL A 36 13.61 -10.06 -12.14
CA VAL A 36 14.85 -10.86 -12.03
C VAL A 36 14.54 -12.35 -12.16
N LEU A 37 13.55 -12.85 -11.44
CA LEU A 37 13.18 -14.26 -11.44
C LEU A 37 12.73 -14.72 -12.84
N LYS A 38 12.00 -13.86 -13.57
CA LYS A 38 11.61 -14.10 -14.95
C LYS A 38 12.82 -14.18 -15.89
N GLN A 39 13.84 -13.33 -15.72
CA GLN A 39 15.08 -13.43 -16.51
C GLN A 39 15.79 -14.76 -16.26
N VAL A 40 15.91 -15.17 -14.99
CA VAL A 40 16.57 -16.43 -14.61
C VAL A 40 15.84 -17.63 -15.19
N ALA A 41 14.50 -17.68 -15.04
CA ALA A 41 13.68 -18.78 -15.55
C ALA A 41 13.72 -18.90 -17.09
N ASN A 42 13.86 -17.78 -17.80
CA ASN A 42 13.87 -17.78 -19.27
C ASN A 42 15.24 -18.08 -19.88
N SER A 43 16.33 -17.76 -19.20
CA SER A 43 17.65 -17.65 -19.85
C SER A 43 18.81 -18.32 -19.12
N ALA A 44 18.71 -18.51 -17.81
CA ALA A 44 19.85 -18.95 -17.00
C ALA A 44 19.75 -20.41 -16.55
N ILE A 45 18.55 -20.90 -16.24
CA ILE A 45 18.34 -22.27 -15.77
C ILE A 45 17.57 -23.09 -16.81
N GLN A 46 18.11 -24.26 -17.16
CA GLN A 46 17.50 -25.20 -18.12
C GLN A 46 16.96 -26.47 -17.46
N ASP A 47 17.04 -26.57 -16.13
CA ASP A 47 16.42 -27.66 -15.37
C ASP A 47 14.91 -27.43 -15.28
N GLU A 48 14.13 -28.34 -15.85
CA GLU A 48 12.67 -28.24 -15.96
C GLU A 48 11.98 -28.11 -14.60
N ARG A 49 12.44 -28.86 -13.58
CA ARG A 49 11.84 -28.83 -12.23
C ARG A 49 12.12 -27.51 -11.52
N ILE A 50 13.31 -26.96 -11.72
CA ILE A 50 13.66 -25.65 -11.16
C ILE A 50 12.86 -24.56 -11.86
N THR A 51 12.78 -24.59 -13.20
CA THR A 51 12.02 -23.61 -13.99
C THR A 51 10.54 -23.64 -13.64
N GLU A 52 9.92 -24.81 -13.47
CA GLU A 52 8.52 -24.93 -13.02
C GLU A 52 8.30 -24.28 -11.65
N ARG A 53 9.20 -24.53 -10.68
CA ARG A 53 9.13 -23.89 -9.36
C ARG A 53 9.26 -22.38 -9.45
N MET A 54 10.12 -21.85 -10.32
CA MET A 54 10.26 -20.41 -10.54
C MET A 54 8.98 -19.79 -11.11
N TRP A 55 8.32 -20.46 -12.07
CA TRP A 55 7.04 -20.00 -12.62
C TRP A 55 5.92 -19.98 -11.57
N ASN A 56 5.87 -20.99 -10.70
CA ASN A 56 4.91 -21.01 -9.58
C ASN A 56 5.15 -19.84 -8.61
N ILE A 57 6.41 -19.54 -8.29
CA ILE A 57 6.77 -18.38 -7.45
C ILE A 57 6.35 -17.08 -8.15
N LEU A 58 6.62 -16.92 -9.46
CA LEU A 58 6.21 -15.75 -10.24
C LEU A 58 4.70 -15.50 -10.19
N GLY A 59 3.88 -16.55 -10.35
CA GLY A 59 2.43 -16.47 -10.25
C GLY A 59 1.97 -15.94 -8.88
N ASN A 60 2.54 -16.45 -7.80
CA ASN A 60 2.22 -16.02 -6.44
C ASN A 60 2.64 -14.57 -6.17
N LEU A 61 3.83 -14.17 -6.63
CA LEU A 61 4.35 -12.81 -6.44
C LEU A 61 3.48 -11.75 -7.09
N LYS A 62 2.99 -12.02 -8.31
CA LYS A 62 2.11 -11.08 -9.02
C LYS A 62 0.84 -10.79 -8.21
N GLY A 63 0.20 -11.84 -7.65
CA GLY A 63 -0.98 -11.68 -6.81
C GLY A 63 -0.69 -10.87 -5.54
N ILE A 64 0.40 -11.19 -4.83
CA ILE A 64 0.80 -10.50 -3.60
C ILE A 64 1.08 -9.01 -3.86
N LYS A 65 1.78 -8.69 -4.95
CA LYS A 65 2.10 -7.32 -5.36
C LYS A 65 0.84 -6.47 -5.55
N GLU A 66 -0.17 -7.02 -6.23
CA GLU A 66 -1.45 -6.34 -6.46
C GLU A 66 -2.24 -6.19 -5.15
N THR A 67 -2.28 -7.24 -4.32
CA THR A 67 -2.96 -7.20 -3.00
C THR A 67 -2.38 -6.14 -2.09
N ILE A 68 -1.05 -6.07 -1.94
CA ILE A 68 -0.40 -5.08 -1.06
C ILE A 68 -0.71 -3.65 -1.52
N LYS A 69 -0.58 -3.38 -2.82
CA LYS A 69 -0.86 -2.06 -3.37
C LYS A 69 -2.31 -1.65 -3.13
N ASN A 70 -3.26 -2.54 -3.44
CA ASN A 70 -4.68 -2.24 -3.30
C ASN A 70 -5.08 -2.07 -1.83
N ALA A 71 -4.57 -2.92 -0.93
CA ALA A 71 -4.85 -2.81 0.49
C ALA A 71 -4.32 -1.49 1.07
N ALA A 72 -3.09 -1.11 0.73
CA ALA A 72 -2.51 0.15 1.17
C ALA A 72 -3.29 1.37 0.65
N GLU A 73 -3.76 1.32 -0.60
CA GLU A 73 -4.57 2.40 -1.17
C GLU A 73 -5.92 2.53 -0.47
N ILE A 74 -6.62 1.41 -0.23
CA ILE A 74 -7.92 1.38 0.47
C ILE A 74 -7.78 1.93 1.90
N ILE A 75 -6.76 1.47 2.64
CA ILE A 75 -6.53 1.93 4.01
C ILE A 75 -6.20 3.43 4.03
N GLY A 76 -5.38 3.89 3.09
CA GLY A 76 -5.07 5.32 2.93
C GLY A 76 -6.32 6.15 2.64
N GLN A 77 -7.17 5.70 1.71
CA GLN A 77 -8.43 6.38 1.38
C GLN A 77 -9.38 6.46 2.57
N HIS A 78 -9.62 5.35 3.27
CA HIS A 78 -10.49 5.34 4.44
C HIS A 78 -10.00 6.25 5.56
N SER A 79 -8.69 6.29 5.78
CA SER A 79 -8.10 7.16 6.80
C SER A 79 -8.26 8.64 6.43
N THR A 80 -8.04 9.01 5.17
CA THR A 80 -8.27 10.38 4.69
C THR A 80 -9.75 10.78 4.82
N SER A 81 -10.67 9.95 4.35
CA SER A 81 -12.12 10.25 4.44
C SER A 81 -12.62 10.36 5.88
N PHE A 82 -12.03 9.60 6.81
CA PHE A 82 -12.37 9.72 8.23
C PHE A 82 -11.97 11.09 8.81
N VAL A 83 -10.76 11.57 8.50
CA VAL A 83 -10.30 12.91 8.92
C VAL A 83 -11.17 14.01 8.30
N GLU A 84 -11.48 13.91 7.00
CA GLU A 84 -12.37 14.87 6.33
C GLU A 84 -13.76 14.93 6.98
N ALA A 85 -14.32 13.79 7.39
CA ALA A 85 -15.60 13.74 8.09
C ALA A 85 -15.55 14.37 9.48
N ILE A 86 -14.42 14.25 10.20
CA ILE A 86 -14.21 14.93 11.48
C ILE A 86 -14.13 16.44 11.26
N ASP A 87 -13.32 16.89 10.30
CA ASP A 87 -13.17 18.31 9.95
C ASP A 87 -14.51 18.96 9.57
N GLU A 88 -15.35 18.25 8.80
CA GLU A 88 -16.69 18.71 8.43
C GLU A 88 -17.62 18.82 9.65
N ALA A 89 -17.60 17.82 10.54
CA ALA A 89 -18.40 17.83 11.75
C ALA A 89 -17.97 18.97 12.70
N ASP A 90 -16.68 19.21 12.84
CA ASP A 90 -16.14 20.28 13.68
C ASP A 90 -16.53 21.68 13.16
N LYS A 91 -16.38 21.90 11.85
CA LYS A 91 -16.85 23.15 11.18
C LYS A 91 -18.35 23.36 11.36
N PHE A 92 -19.16 22.31 11.29
CA PHE A 92 -20.60 22.41 11.50
C PHE A 92 -20.95 22.80 12.95
N LEU A 93 -20.27 22.21 13.94
CA LEU A 93 -20.56 22.42 15.36
C LEU A 93 -19.99 23.73 15.92
N TYR A 94 -18.83 24.18 15.43
CA TYR A 94 -18.09 25.31 16.01
C TYR A 94 -17.80 26.46 15.04
N GLY A 95 -18.00 26.28 13.73
CA GLY A 95 -17.72 27.29 12.69
C GLY A 95 -18.72 28.45 12.57
N ASN A 96 -19.69 28.58 13.49
CA ASN A 96 -20.62 29.71 13.58
C ASN A 96 -20.30 30.66 14.76
N ARG A 97 -19.03 30.75 15.17
CA ARG A 97 -18.54 31.75 16.13
C ARG A 97 -17.57 32.73 15.49
#